data_AF-A0A8D9HEC0-F1
#
_entry.id   AF-A0A8D9HEC0-F1
#
_cell.length_a   1.000
_cell.length_b   1.000
_cell.length_c   1.000
_cell.angle_alpha   90.00
_cell.angle_beta   90.00
_cell.angle_gamma   90.00
#
_symmetry.space_group_name_H-M   'P 1'
#
loop_
_entity.id
_entity.type
_entity.pdbx_description
1 polymer ?
#
loop_
_entity_poly.entity_id
_entity_poly.type
_entity_poly.pdbx_seq_one_letter_code
_entity_poly.pdbx_strand_id
1 'polypeptide(L)'
;VSVNSELEGFFSSARGIRQGCALYLYIYVIVSNVLSIMLNKVVEWREIGLHPICREVKLSHLSFADDIMVFTNGSPQSLRDTLQVFDEFARM
;
A
#
# COMPACT_ATOMS: atom_id res chain seq x y z
N VAL A 1 23.34 -17.78 12.76
CA VAL A 1 23.23 -16.39 13.28
C VAL A 1 23.72 -16.43 14.72
N SER A 2 24.50 -15.44 15.18
CA SER A 2 24.92 -15.44 16.58
C SER A 2 23.77 -14.95 17.46
N VAL A 3 23.27 -15.80 18.36
CA VAL A 3 22.28 -15.43 19.38
C VAL A 3 22.97 -15.62 20.72
N ASN A 4 23.03 -14.56 21.53
CA ASN A 4 23.74 -14.57 22.82
C ASN A 4 25.20 -15.06 22.72
N SER A 5 25.90 -14.69 21.64
CA SER A 5 27.29 -15.07 21.36
C SER A 5 27.53 -16.53 21.01
N GLU A 6 26.49 -17.36 20.89
CA GLU A 6 26.60 -18.73 20.38
C GLU A 6 26.13 -18.83 18.93
N LEU A 7 26.80 -19.69 18.16
CA LEU A 7 26.53 -19.87 16.75
C LEU A 7 25.30 -20.77 16.56
N GLU A 8 24.13 -20.17 16.62
CA GLU A 8 22.88 -20.88 16.36
C GLU A 8 22.64 -21.08 14.85
N GLY A 9 22.10 -22.24 14.50
CA GLY A 9 21.93 -22.74 13.13
C GLY A 9 20.93 -21.95 12.27
N PHE A 10 20.31 -22.64 11.31
CA PHE A 10 19.32 -22.06 10.40
C PHE A 10 18.05 -21.65 11.16
N PHE A 11 17.62 -20.39 11.01
CA PHE A 11 16.36 -19.89 11.54
C PHE A 11 15.33 -19.84 10.41
N SER A 12 14.26 -20.63 10.52
CA SER A 12 13.14 -20.55 9.60
C SER A 12 12.36 -19.25 9.86
N SER A 13 12.30 -18.37 8.87
CA SER A 13 11.38 -17.23 8.90
C SER A 13 9.98 -17.67 8.47
N ALA A 14 8.98 -17.36 9.27
CA ALA A 14 7.58 -17.56 8.90
C ALA A 14 7.01 -16.39 8.07
N ARG A 15 7.57 -15.18 8.20
CA ARG A 15 7.13 -13.96 7.51
C ARG A 15 8.29 -12.98 7.31
N GLY A 16 8.22 -12.21 6.24
CA GLY A 16 9.18 -11.15 5.95
C GLY A 16 10.44 -11.64 5.24
N ILE A 17 11.05 -10.72 4.51
CA ILE A 17 12.29 -10.95 3.77
C ILE A 17 13.43 -10.34 4.57
N ARG A 18 14.59 -10.99 4.53
CA ARG A 18 15.78 -10.50 5.21
C ARG A 18 16.15 -9.11 4.68
N GLN A 19 16.35 -8.15 5.59
CA GLN A 19 16.78 -6.79 5.26
C GLN A 19 18.08 -6.82 4.44
N GLY A 20 18.16 -5.96 3.41
CA GLY A 20 19.27 -5.96 2.44
C GLY A 20 19.10 -6.95 1.29
N CYS A 21 18.00 -7.70 1.23
CA CYS A 21 17.65 -8.49 0.04
C CYS A 21 17.08 -7.59 -1.06
N ALA A 22 17.71 -7.61 -2.24
CA ALA A 22 17.26 -6.83 -3.40
C ALA A 22 15.80 -7.13 -3.83
N LEU A 23 15.29 -8.33 -3.52
CA LEU A 23 13.92 -8.74 -3.85
C LEU A 23 12.84 -7.96 -3.08
N TYR A 24 13.16 -7.42 -1.90
CA TYR A 24 12.20 -6.68 -1.08
C TYR A 24 11.60 -5.49 -1.84
N LEU A 25 12.43 -4.75 -2.57
CA LEU A 25 12.00 -3.59 -3.36
C LEU A 25 11.02 -3.99 -4.46
N TYR A 26 11.27 -5.09 -5.17
CA TYR A 26 10.38 -5.55 -6.24
C TYR A 26 9.02 -6.00 -5.70
N ILE A 27 9.03 -6.75 -4.58
CA ILE A 27 7.79 -7.19 -3.94
C ILE A 27 7.01 -6.00 -3.42
N TYR A 28 7.69 -5.01 -2.83
CA TYR A 28 7.08 -3.76 -2.41
C TYR A 28 6.38 -3.04 -3.58
N VAL A 29 7.07 -2.88 -4.72
CA VAL A 29 6.51 -2.24 -5.91
C VAL A 29 5.28 -3.00 -6.43
N ILE A 30 5.33 -4.34 -6.46
CA ILE A 30 4.19 -5.16 -6.91
C ILE A 30 2.99 -4.97 -5.97
N VAL A 31 3.22 -5.06 -4.66
CA VAL A 31 2.16 -4.92 -3.64
C VAL A 31 1.56 -3.51 -3.67
N SER A 32 2.40 -2.47 -3.76
CA SER A 32 1.92 -1.09 -3.90
C SER A 32 1.15 -0.89 -5.20
N ASN A 33 1.55 -1.54 -6.30
CA ASN A 33 0.83 -1.44 -7.57
C ASN A 33 -0.58 -2.07 -7.51
N VAL A 34 -0.76 -3.15 -6.75
CA VAL A 34 -2.09 -3.73 -6.49
C VAL A 34 -2.98 -2.71 -5.79
N LEU A 35 -2.50 -2.09 -4.71
CA LEU A 35 -3.22 -1.04 -4.01
C LEU A 35 -3.55 0.14 -4.94
N SER A 36 -2.60 0.54 -5.79
CA SER A 36 -2.81 1.60 -6.78
C SER A 36 -3.94 1.28 -7.76
N ILE A 37 -4.01 0.03 -8.24
CA ILE A 37 -5.09 -0.43 -9.12
C ILE A 37 -6.43 -0.37 -8.39
N MET A 38 -6.49 -0.83 -7.14
CA MET A 38 -7.73 -0.81 -6.35
C MET A 38 -8.25 0.62 -6.15
N LEU A 39 -7.38 1.56 -5.75
CA LEU A 39 -7.73 2.97 -5.56
C LEU A 39 -8.16 3.65 -6.87
N ASN A 40 -7.49 3.37 -7.99
CA ASN A 40 -7.86 3.94 -9.28
C ASN A 40 -9.23 3.45 -9.74
N LYS A 41 -9.54 2.18 -9.52
CA LYS A 41 -10.82 1.58 -9.92
C LYS A 41 -12.02 2.23 -9.25
N VAL A 42 -11.96 2.45 -7.93
CA VAL A 42 -13.05 3.11 -7.18
C VAL A 42 -13.19 4.60 -7.52
N VAL A 43 -12.09 5.26 -7.92
CA VAL A 43 -12.14 6.62 -8.46
C VAL A 43 -12.82 6.64 -9.83
N GLU A 44 -12.49 5.70 -10.73
CA GLU A 44 -13.13 5.57 -12.05
C GLU A 44 -14.63 5.30 -11.95
N TRP A 45 -15.03 4.49 -10.96
CA TRP A 45 -16.44 4.17 -10.67
C TRP A 45 -17.18 5.29 -9.95
N ARG A 46 -16.50 6.41 -9.65
CA ARG A 46 -17.03 7.58 -8.93
C ARG A 46 -17.50 7.27 -7.50
N GLU A 47 -16.98 6.21 -6.91
CA GLU A 47 -17.18 5.88 -5.49
C GLU A 47 -16.31 6.80 -4.62
N ILE A 48 -15.04 7.01 -5.01
CA ILE A 48 -14.18 8.04 -4.42
C ILE A 48 -14.15 9.29 -5.30
N GLY A 49 -14.68 10.39 -4.76
CA GLY A 49 -14.51 11.70 -5.40
C GLY A 49 -13.08 12.21 -5.24
N LEU A 50 -12.45 12.65 -6.34
CA LEU A 50 -11.11 13.26 -6.33
C LEU A 50 -11.10 14.65 -5.70
N HIS A 51 -9.98 14.97 -5.04
CA HIS A 51 -9.71 16.32 -4.56
C HIS A 51 -9.78 17.34 -5.72
N PRO A 52 -10.38 18.54 -5.55
CA PRO A 52 -10.60 19.48 -6.65
C PRO A 52 -9.35 19.82 -7.45
N ILE A 53 -8.21 20.02 -6.77
CA ILE A 53 -6.91 20.34 -7.39
C ILE A 53 -6.33 19.14 -8.17
N CYS A 54 -6.66 17.92 -7.75
CA CYS A 54 -6.12 16.68 -8.31
C CYS A 54 -6.95 16.14 -9.49
N ARG A 55 -8.12 16.75 -9.75
CA ARG A 55 -9.10 16.26 -10.73
C ARG A 55 -8.59 16.32 -12.17
N GLU A 56 -7.89 17.38 -12.54
CA GLU A 56 -7.41 17.59 -13.92
C GLU A 56 -6.40 16.51 -14.34
N VAL A 57 -5.47 16.18 -13.45
CA VAL A 57 -4.44 15.15 -13.65
C VAL A 57 -4.89 13.76 -13.20
N LYS A 58 -6.12 13.60 -12.72
CA LYS A 58 -6.69 12.36 -12.15
C LYS A 58 -5.78 11.73 -11.07
N LEU A 59 -5.16 12.56 -10.25
CA LEU A 59 -4.26 12.10 -9.19
C LEU A 59 -5.07 11.58 -8.00
N SER A 60 -5.14 10.26 -7.84
CA SER A 60 -5.87 9.57 -6.77
C SER A 60 -5.06 9.43 -5.49
N HIS A 61 -3.77 9.09 -5.60
CA HIS A 61 -2.88 8.87 -4.46
C HIS A 61 -1.41 9.07 -4.84
N LEU A 62 -0.57 9.24 -3.82
CA LEU A 62 0.90 9.16 -3.89
C LEU A 62 1.37 8.08 -2.93
N SER A 63 2.24 7.19 -3.38
CA SER A 63 2.80 6.09 -2.58
C SER A 63 4.32 6.24 -2.49
N PHE A 64 4.84 6.24 -1.27
CA PHE A 64 6.26 6.19 -0.93
C PHE A 64 6.59 4.84 -0.30
N ALA A 65 7.81 4.60 0.17
CA ALA A 65 8.18 3.31 0.75
C ALA A 65 7.40 2.97 2.03
N ASP A 66 7.12 3.97 2.86
CA ASP A 66 6.51 3.78 4.18
C ASP A 66 5.15 4.47 4.33
N ASP A 67 4.84 5.43 3.44
CA ASP A 67 3.65 6.28 3.54
C ASP A 67 2.84 6.29 2.24
N ILE A 68 1.52 6.36 2.39
CA ILE A 68 0.58 6.61 1.28
C ILE A 68 -0.28 7.84 1.60
N MET A 69 -0.45 8.71 0.61
CA MET A 69 -1.34 9.87 0.67
C MET A 69 -2.46 9.69 -0.34
N VAL A 70 -3.72 9.67 0.13
CA VAL A 70 -4.90 9.55 -0.74
C VAL A 70 -5.59 10.90 -0.88
N PHE A 71 -5.86 11.31 -2.13
CA PHE A 71 -6.48 12.58 -2.46
C PHE A 71 -7.97 12.41 -2.75
N THR A 72 -8.80 12.89 -1.83
CA THR A 72 -10.26 12.82 -1.94
C THR A 72 -10.91 14.20 -1.86
N ASN A 73 -12.15 14.32 -2.31
CA ASN A 73 -13.00 15.50 -2.15
C ASN A 73 -13.43 15.77 -0.70
N GLY A 74 -13.04 14.91 0.24
CA GLY A 74 -13.31 15.05 1.67
C GLY A 74 -14.73 14.70 2.09
N SER A 75 -15.55 14.17 1.17
CA SER A 75 -16.90 13.76 1.54
C SER A 75 -16.86 12.55 2.49
N PRO A 76 -17.80 12.45 3.45
CA PRO A 76 -17.86 11.29 4.34
C PRO A 76 -17.99 9.95 3.60
N GLN A 77 -18.64 9.96 2.42
CA GLN A 77 -18.77 8.77 1.58
C GLN A 77 -17.43 8.36 0.99
N SER A 78 -16.74 9.29 0.31
CA SER A 78 -15.41 9.02 -0.25
C SER A 78 -14.40 8.53 0.80
N LEU A 79 -14.48 9.05 2.02
CA LEU A 79 -13.63 8.59 3.13
C LEU A 79 -13.94 7.16 3.55
N ARG A 80 -15.23 6.79 3.64
CA ARG A 80 -15.64 5.41 3.92
C ARG A 80 -15.19 4.46 2.82
N ASP A 81 -15.39 4.83 1.56
CA ASP A 81 -15.02 3.99 0.41
C ASP A 81 -13.49 3.83 0.33
N THR A 82 -12.74 4.89 0.66
CA THR A 82 -11.27 4.81 0.82
C THR A 82 -10.87 3.79 1.88
N LEU A 83 -11.48 3.84 3.07
CA LEU A 83 -11.20 2.89 4.16
C LEU A 83 -11.58 1.46 3.78
N GLN A 84 -12.68 1.28 3.04
CA GLN A 84 -13.10 -0.03 2.56
C GLN A 84 -12.07 -0.64 1.59
N VAL A 85 -11.48 0.16 0.70
CA VAL A 85 -10.38 -0.30 -0.17
C VAL A 85 -9.18 -0.76 0.65
N PHE A 86 -8.81 0.00 1.70
CA PHE A 86 -7.72 -0.40 2.59
C PHE A 86 -8.03 -1.70 3.36
N ASP A 87 -9.27 -1.85 3.85
CA ASP A 87 -9.70 -3.08 4.53
C ASP A 87 -9.69 -4.29 3.59
N GLU A 88 -10.09 -4.13 2.33
CA GLU A 88 -10.04 -5.19 1.33
C GLU A 88 -8.59 -5.55 1.00
N PHE A 89 -7.74 -4.55 0.79
CA PHE A 89 -6.32 -4.75 0.52
C PHE A 89 -5.60 -5.46 1.69
N ALA A 90 -5.93 -5.11 2.94
CA ALA A 90 -5.33 -5.73 4.13
C ALA A 90 -5.74 -7.19 4.34
N ARG A 91 -6.81 -7.66 3.68
CA ARG A 91 -7.30 -9.05 3.77
C ARG A 91 -6.76 -9.96 2.66
N MET A 92 -6.12 -9.39 1.64
CA MET A 92 -5.42 -10.15 0.59
C MET A 92 -4.17 -10.83 1.16
#